data_AF-A0AAN6QGL4-F1
#
_entry.id   AF-A0AAN6QGL4-F1
#
_cell.length_a   1.000
_cell.length_b   1.000
_cell.length_c   1.000
_cell.angle_alpha   90.00
_cell.angle_beta   90.00
_cell.angle_gamma   90.00
#
_symmetry.space_group_name_H-M   'P 1'
#
loop_
_entity.id
_entity.type
_entity.pdbx_description
1 polymer ?
#
loop_
_entity_poly.entity_id
_entity_poly.type
_entity_poly.pdbx_seq_one_letter_code
_entity_poly.pdbx_strand_id
1 'polypeptide(L)'
;MDEKQRKHLDEAIADARMLLIRENKWTVDSPELKTEDFERKWAEKTKFVLIENEQRRRRQLKAQMQEEGREQRRQEEEAEARRRKRQHEEDWEATRDQRINSWRQFQKAKTGGGGEGGAGEGPEKKKKKKLKPIG
;
A
#
# COMPACT_ATOMS: atom_id res chain seq x y z
N MET A 1 -31.54 -14.78 -21.67
CA MET A 1 -30.06 -14.75 -21.69
C MET A 1 -29.60 -13.56 -22.50
N ASP A 2 -28.84 -12.66 -21.88
CA ASP A 2 -28.20 -11.51 -22.54
C ASP A 2 -27.18 -11.96 -23.60
N GLU A 3 -26.93 -11.13 -24.63
CA GLU A 3 -26.02 -11.49 -25.72
C GLU A 3 -24.57 -11.62 -25.26
N LYS A 4 -24.14 -10.79 -24.30
CA LYS A 4 -22.77 -10.88 -23.75
C LYS A 4 -22.57 -12.16 -22.94
N GLN A 5 -23.58 -12.55 -22.17
CA GLN A 5 -23.55 -13.80 -21.41
C GLN A 5 -23.49 -15.01 -22.34
N ARG A 6 -24.22 -15.00 -23.47
CA ARG A 6 -24.12 -16.08 -24.47
C ARG A 6 -22.72 -16.16 -25.06
N LYS A 7 -22.16 -15.03 -25.52
CA LYS A 7 -20.79 -14.99 -26.07
C LYS A 7 -19.77 -15.59 -25.11
N HIS A 8 -19.83 -15.22 -23.83
CA HIS A 8 -18.94 -15.78 -22.82
C HIS A 8 -19.09 -17.30 -22.65
N LEU A 9 -20.32 -17.81 -22.67
CA LEU A 9 -20.58 -19.25 -22.59
C LEU A 9 -20.08 -19.97 -23.85
N ASP A 10 -20.35 -19.41 -25.03
CA ASP A 10 -19.92 -19.98 -26.32
C ASP A 10 -18.39 -20.03 -26.42
N GLU A 11 -17.70 -18.98 -25.96
CA GLU A 11 -16.25 -18.93 -25.83
C GLU A 11 -15.72 -20.02 -24.89
N ALA A 12 -16.30 -20.16 -23.69
CA ALA A 12 -15.87 -21.18 -22.73
C ALA A 12 -16.10 -22.61 -23.25
N ILE A 13 -17.21 -22.83 -23.98
CA ILE A 13 -17.53 -24.10 -24.63
C ILE A 13 -16.51 -24.42 -25.73
N ALA A 14 -16.16 -23.44 -26.57
CA ALA A 14 -15.16 -23.60 -27.63
C ALA A 14 -13.76 -23.85 -27.05
N ASP A 15 -13.36 -23.11 -26.02
CA ASP A 15 -12.07 -23.27 -25.33
C ASP A 15 -11.95 -24.66 -24.71
N ALA A 16 -13.00 -25.13 -24.04
CA ALA A 16 -13.03 -26.47 -23.46
C ALA A 16 -12.84 -27.57 -24.51
N ARG A 17 -13.44 -27.39 -25.70
CA ARG A 17 -13.26 -28.31 -26.84
C ARG A 17 -11.80 -28.33 -27.29
N MET A 18 -11.22 -27.15 -27.50
CA MET A 18 -9.82 -27.00 -27.94
C MET A 18 -8.82 -27.56 -26.93
N LEU A 19 -9.09 -27.40 -25.63
CA LEU A 19 -8.27 -27.97 -24.55
C LEU A 19 -8.29 -29.49 -24.60
N LEU A 20 -9.45 -30.12 -24.74
CA LEU A 20 -9.54 -31.59 -24.83
C LEU A 20 -8.85 -32.13 -26.08
N ILE A 21 -8.98 -31.46 -27.22
CA ILE A 21 -8.26 -31.82 -28.45
C ILE A 21 -6.75 -31.78 -28.20
N ARG A 22 -6.24 -30.71 -27.57
CA ARG A 22 -4.82 -30.56 -27.25
C ARG A 22 -4.31 -31.57 -26.24
N GLU A 23 -5.05 -31.81 -25.15
CA GLU A 23 -4.69 -32.74 -24.08
C GLU A 23 -4.54 -34.17 -24.59
N ASN A 24 -5.45 -34.59 -25.47
CA ASN A 24 -5.44 -35.92 -26.06
C ASN A 24 -4.63 -35.99 -27.37
N LYS A 25 -4.01 -34.87 -27.80
CA LYS A 25 -3.26 -34.73 -29.06
C LYS A 25 -4.08 -35.18 -30.29
N TRP A 26 -5.37 -34.89 -30.27
CA TRP A 26 -6.27 -35.17 -31.37
C TRP A 26 -6.22 -34.07 -32.43
N THR A 27 -6.83 -34.37 -33.57
CA THR A 27 -7.09 -33.40 -34.63
C THR A 27 -8.59 -33.11 -34.69
N VAL A 28 -8.99 -32.08 -35.44
CA VAL A 28 -10.41 -31.72 -35.59
C VAL A 28 -11.25 -32.80 -36.26
N ASP A 29 -10.61 -33.71 -36.99
CA ASP A 29 -11.25 -34.80 -37.73
C ASP A 29 -11.18 -36.15 -36.99
N SER A 30 -10.61 -36.16 -35.79
CA SER A 30 -10.49 -37.36 -34.96
C SER A 30 -11.87 -37.98 -34.68
N PRO A 31 -12.07 -39.30 -34.97
CA PRO A 31 -13.36 -39.97 -34.76
C PRO A 31 -13.82 -39.96 -33.29
N GLU A 32 -12.87 -39.86 -32.36
CA GLU A 32 -13.12 -39.76 -30.92
C GLU A 32 -14.01 -38.56 -30.57
N LEU A 33 -13.97 -37.47 -31.36
CA LEU A 33 -14.78 -36.26 -31.15
C LEU A 33 -16.27 -36.45 -31.41
N LYS A 34 -16.66 -37.57 -32.03
CA LYS A 34 -18.07 -37.90 -32.35
C LYS A 34 -18.69 -38.92 -31.39
N THR A 35 -17.96 -39.28 -30.34
CA THR A 35 -18.41 -40.26 -29.34
C THR A 35 -19.17 -39.58 -28.20
N GLU A 36 -20.16 -40.26 -27.62
CA GLU A 36 -20.85 -39.79 -26.41
C GLU A 36 -19.88 -39.58 -25.24
N ASP A 37 -18.81 -40.37 -25.21
CA ASP A 37 -17.74 -40.28 -24.22
C ASP A 37 -16.99 -38.93 -24.32
N PHE A 38 -16.82 -38.41 -25.53
CA PHE A 38 -16.28 -37.07 -25.76
C PHE A 38 -17.25 -35.99 -25.31
N GLU A 39 -18.54 -36.12 -25.60
CA GLU A 39 -19.55 -35.15 -25.16
C GLU A 39 -19.58 -35.02 -23.63
N ARG A 40 -19.50 -36.14 -22.90
CA ARG A 40 -19.39 -36.12 -21.43
C ARG A 40 -18.12 -35.39 -20.96
N LYS A 41 -16.96 -35.74 -21.51
CA LYS A 41 -15.69 -35.09 -21.19
C LYS A 41 -15.71 -33.59 -21.51
N TRP A 42 -16.34 -33.22 -22.63
CA TRP A 42 -16.47 -31.83 -23.07
C TRP A 42 -17.37 -31.02 -22.15
N ALA A 43 -18.50 -31.57 -21.71
CA ALA A 43 -19.36 -30.94 -20.72
C ALA A 43 -18.64 -30.73 -19.38
N GLU A 44 -17.87 -31.72 -18.91
CA GLU A 44 -17.04 -31.60 -17.70
C GLU A 44 -15.94 -30.55 -17.85
N LYS A 45 -15.23 -30.55 -18.98
CA LYS A 45 -14.20 -29.55 -19.26
C LYS A 45 -14.78 -28.14 -19.38
N THR A 46 -15.98 -27.99 -19.94
CA THR A 46 -16.67 -26.70 -20.02
C THR A 46 -16.94 -26.14 -18.62
N LYS A 47 -17.45 -26.98 -17.70
CA LYS A 47 -17.62 -26.58 -16.29
C LYS A 47 -16.31 -26.14 -15.66
N PHE A 48 -15.23 -26.91 -15.89
CA PHE A 48 -13.90 -26.57 -15.42
C PHE A 48 -13.42 -25.20 -15.93
N VAL A 49 -13.53 -24.93 -17.24
CA VAL A 49 -13.13 -23.66 -17.85
C VAL A 49 -13.93 -22.49 -17.28
N LEU A 50 -15.24 -22.64 -17.09
CA LEU A 50 -16.08 -21.60 -16.49
C LEU A 50 -15.63 -21.26 -15.05
N ILE A 51 -15.31 -22.28 -14.25
CA ILE A 51 -14.79 -22.10 -12.90
C ILE A 51 -13.43 -21.40 -12.93
N GLU A 52 -12.51 -21.83 -13.78
CA GLU A 52 -11.18 -21.22 -13.91
C GLU A 52 -11.23 -19.77 -14.37
N ASN A 53 -12.11 -19.46 -15.33
CA ASN A 53 -12.32 -18.09 -15.81
C ASN A 53 -12.83 -17.17 -14.68
N GLU A 54 -13.79 -17.64 -13.89
CA GLU A 54 -14.31 -16.87 -12.75
C GLU A 54 -13.25 -16.72 -11.65
N GLN A 55 -12.48 -17.77 -11.34
CA GLN A 55 -11.38 -17.64 -10.39
C GLN A 55 -10.31 -16.65 -10.87
N ARG A 56 -9.98 -16.68 -12.17
CA ARG A 56 -9.05 -15.73 -12.79
C ARG A 56 -9.58 -14.29 -12.65
N ARG A 57 -10.85 -14.07 -12.96
CA ARG A 57 -11.51 -12.78 -12.78
C ARG A 57 -11.44 -12.30 -11.33
N ARG A 58 -11.74 -13.18 -10.36
CA ARG A 58 -11.62 -12.86 -8.93
C ARG A 58 -10.20 -12.49 -8.52
N ARG A 59 -9.19 -13.22 -9.01
CA ARG A 59 -7.77 -12.92 -8.74
C ARG A 59 -7.39 -11.55 -9.31
N GLN A 60 -7.81 -11.24 -10.54
CA GLN A 60 -7.53 -9.96 -11.19
C GLN A 60 -8.21 -8.79 -10.45
N LEU A 61 -9.47 -8.95 -10.04
CA LEU A 61 -10.18 -7.94 -9.25
C LEU A 61 -9.50 -7.72 -7.89
N LYS A 62 -9.11 -8.80 -7.21
CA LYS A 62 -8.37 -8.70 -5.94
C LYS A 62 -7.02 -8.00 -6.12
N ALA A 63 -6.30 -8.30 -7.19
CA ALA A 63 -5.02 -7.65 -7.49
C ALA A 63 -5.20 -6.15 -7.72
N GLN A 64 -6.20 -5.75 -8.53
CA GLN A 64 -6.53 -4.33 -8.77
C GLN A 64 -6.87 -3.60 -7.46
N MET A 65 -7.74 -4.16 -6.62
CA MET A 65 -8.07 -3.53 -5.33
C MET A 65 -6.86 -3.39 -4.40
N GLN A 66 -5.92 -4.34 -4.43
CA GLN A 66 -4.69 -4.24 -3.65
C GLN A 66 -3.73 -3.17 -4.20
N GLU A 67 -3.66 -3.02 -5.52
CA GLU A 67 -2.88 -1.98 -6.18
C GLU A 67 -3.45 -0.59 -5.92
N GLU A 68 -4.76 -0.41 -6.07
CA GLU A 68 -5.48 0.81 -5.71
C GLU A 68 -5.25 1.16 -4.23
N GLY A 69 -5.32 0.17 -3.32
CA GLY A 69 -5.04 0.38 -1.90
C GLY A 69 -3.57 0.73 -1.60
N ARG A 70 -2.61 0.24 -2.38
CA ARG A 70 -1.20 0.64 -2.27
C ARG A 70 -1.00 2.07 -2.78
N GLU A 71 -1.65 2.41 -3.88
CA GLU A 71 -1.58 3.75 -4.45
C GLU A 71 -2.21 4.80 -3.52
N GLN A 72 -3.38 4.51 -2.95
CA GLN A 72 -4.01 5.36 -1.94
C GLN A 72 -3.10 5.60 -0.73
N ARG A 73 -2.53 4.53 -0.15
CA ARG A 73 -1.57 4.67 0.96
C ARG A 73 -0.37 5.54 0.59
N ARG A 74 0.17 5.37 -0.62
CA ARG A 74 1.29 6.18 -1.10
C ARG A 74 0.90 7.66 -1.20
N GLN A 75 -0.28 7.97 -1.73
CA GLN A 75 -0.79 9.34 -1.82
C GLN A 75 -1.03 9.95 -0.44
N GLU A 76 -1.59 9.18 0.49
CA GLU A 76 -1.82 9.61 1.88
C GLU A 76 -0.51 9.86 2.62
N GLU A 77 0.48 8.97 2.51
CA GLU A 77 1.80 9.13 3.11
C GLU A 77 2.52 10.38 2.57
N GLU A 78 2.43 10.66 1.27
CA GLU A 78 3.01 11.86 0.67
C GLU A 78 2.29 13.14 1.14
N ALA A 79 0.97 13.10 1.22
CA ALA A 79 0.16 14.20 1.74
C ALA A 79 0.46 14.47 3.21
N GLU A 80 0.61 13.42 4.02
CA GLU A 80 0.96 13.51 5.44
C GLU A 80 2.39 14.02 5.61
N ALA A 81 3.36 13.55 4.81
CA ALA A 81 4.73 14.06 4.83
C ALA A 81 4.76 15.56 4.49
N ARG A 82 4.00 15.99 3.47
CA ARG A 82 3.82 17.41 3.15
C ARG A 82 3.18 18.18 4.29
N ARG A 83 2.14 17.64 4.91
CA ARG A 83 1.47 18.27 6.07
C ARG A 83 2.41 18.39 7.26
N ARG A 84 3.17 17.34 7.57
CA ARG A 84 4.15 17.29 8.66
C ARG A 84 5.27 18.30 8.43
N LYS A 85 5.75 18.44 7.19
CA LYS A 85 6.75 19.46 6.83
C LYS A 85 6.19 20.88 7.02
N ARG A 86 4.99 21.15 6.52
CA ARG A 86 4.34 22.46 6.71
C ARG A 86 4.14 22.78 8.19
N GLN A 87 3.61 21.85 8.98
CA GLN A 87 3.42 22.05 10.41
C GLN A 87 4.74 22.34 11.13
N HIS A 88 5.80 21.60 10.80
CA HIS A 88 7.12 21.84 11.38
C HIS A 88 7.68 23.22 11.00
N GLU A 89 7.49 23.67 9.75
CA GLU A 89 7.90 25.02 9.31
C GLU A 89 7.10 26.11 10.04
N GLU A 90 5.78 25.93 10.21
CA GLU A 90 4.92 26.82 10.98
C GLU A 90 5.35 26.91 12.45
N ASP A 91 5.55 25.76 13.12
CA ASP A 91 6.00 25.70 14.51
C ASP A 91 7.42 26.30 14.68
N TRP A 92 8.28 26.10 13.69
CA TRP A 92 9.61 26.69 13.65
C TRP A 92 9.51 28.22 13.59
N GLU A 93 8.73 28.77 12.67
CA GLU A 93 8.55 30.23 12.57
C GLU A 93 7.84 30.81 13.81
N ALA A 94 6.83 30.13 14.35
CA ALA A 94 6.13 30.56 15.57
C ALA A 94 7.08 30.66 16.77
N THR A 95 8.05 29.75 16.88
CA THR A 95 9.05 29.76 17.97
C THR A 95 10.30 30.60 17.65
N ARG A 96 10.37 31.24 16.47
CA ARG A 96 11.55 31.98 16.01
C ARG A 96 12.00 33.05 17.00
N ASP A 97 11.09 33.91 17.43
CA ASP A 97 11.44 35.05 18.29
C ASP A 97 11.90 34.60 19.67
N GLN A 98 11.25 33.56 20.22
CA GLN A 98 11.67 32.93 21.47
C GLN A 98 13.08 32.35 21.34
N ARG A 99 13.36 31.61 20.25
CA ARG A 99 14.67 31.00 20.00
C ARG A 99 15.76 32.05 19.78
N ILE A 100 15.47 33.13 19.06
CA ILE A 100 16.37 34.27 18.89
C ILE A 100 16.66 34.94 20.24
N ASN A 101 15.65 35.17 21.07
CA ASN A 101 15.82 35.78 22.39
C ASN A 101 16.69 34.90 23.30
N SER A 102 16.39 33.60 23.39
CA SER A 102 17.21 32.63 24.14
C SER A 102 18.66 32.59 23.65
N TRP A 103 18.89 32.64 22.33
CA TRP A 103 20.25 32.68 21.77
C TRP A 103 21.00 33.98 22.09
N ARG A 104 20.34 35.14 21.97
CA ARG A 104 20.91 36.44 22.36
C ARG A 104 21.29 36.48 23.84
N GLN A 105 20.44 35.94 24.72
CA GLN A 105 20.74 35.81 26.15
C GLN A 105 21.94 34.90 26.40
N PHE A 106 22.02 33.74 25.72
CA PHE A 106 23.17 32.84 25.82
C PHE A 106 24.47 33.51 25.35
N GLN A 107 24.44 34.24 24.23
CA GLN A 107 25.62 34.97 23.75
C GLN A 107 26.03 36.05 24.76
N LYS A 108 25.08 36.84 25.29
CA LYS A 108 25.34 37.84 26.33
C LYS A 108 26.02 37.22 27.55
N ALA A 109 25.56 36.04 27.99
CA ALA A 109 26.17 35.29 29.08
C ALA A 109 27.59 34.76 28.77
N LYS A 110 27.92 34.54 27.49
CA LYS A 110 29.25 34.07 27.06
C LYS A 110 30.25 35.21 26.83
N THR A 111 29.83 36.36 26.31
CA THR A 111 30.70 37.53 26.05
C THR A 111 30.84 38.49 27.23
N GLY A 112 29.97 38.39 28.25
CA GLY A 112 29.99 39.28 29.41
C GLY A 112 30.10 38.52 30.72
N GLY A 113 31.33 38.27 31.18
CA GLY A 113 31.59 38.33 32.62
C GLY A 113 31.54 39.80 33.05
N GLY A 114 30.46 40.22 33.72
CA GLY A 114 30.36 41.51 34.41
C GLY A 114 29.44 42.54 33.74
N GLY A 115 28.40 43.00 34.45
CA GLY A 115 27.57 44.14 34.06
C GLY A 115 26.11 44.03 34.48
N GLU A 116 25.88 44.28 35.76
CA GLU A 116 24.65 44.56 36.52
C GLU A 116 23.39 45.05 35.76
N GLY A 117 22.22 44.53 36.15
CA GLY A 117 20.93 45.25 36.03
C GLY A 117 19.74 44.47 35.41
N GLY A 118 18.83 43.98 36.26
CA GLY A 118 17.39 43.90 35.93
C GLY A 118 16.68 42.53 36.01
N ALA A 119 16.23 42.19 37.22
CA ALA A 119 15.02 41.44 37.64
C ALA A 119 14.36 40.38 36.72
N GLY A 120 14.22 39.15 37.26
CA GLY A 120 13.23 38.16 36.81
C GLY A 120 13.63 36.71 37.10
N GLU A 121 13.12 36.14 38.21
CA GLU A 121 13.09 34.71 38.61
C GLU A 121 13.96 33.70 37.83
N GLY A 122 15.05 33.24 38.46
CA GLY A 122 15.80 32.07 37.99
C GLY A 122 15.19 30.77 38.53
N PRO A 123 15.07 29.69 37.72
CA PRO A 123 14.63 28.40 38.23
C PRO A 123 15.74 27.77 39.07
N GLU A 124 15.40 27.36 40.28
CA GLU A 124 16.28 26.69 41.22
C GLU A 124 17.04 25.52 40.57
N LYS A 125 18.37 25.57 40.68
CA LYS A 125 19.28 24.51 40.30
C LYS A 125 19.00 23.25 41.13
N LYS A 126 18.15 22.35 40.63
CA LYS A 126 18.00 20.99 41.18
C LYS A 126 19.34 20.25 41.05
N LYS A 127 20.04 20.12 42.19
CA LYS A 127 21.28 19.35 42.34
C LYS A 127 21.07 17.92 41.83
N LYS A 128 21.76 17.53 40.75
CA LYS A 128 21.87 16.12 40.33
C LYS A 128 22.62 15.33 41.42
N LYS A 129 21.90 14.53 42.21
CA LYS A 129 22.50 13.47 43.05
C LYS A 129 23.19 12.48 42.10
N LYS A 130 24.50 12.31 42.26
CA LYS A 130 25.29 11.27 41.57
C LYS A 130 24.69 9.89 41.89
N LEU A 131 24.15 9.21 40.88
CA LEU A 131 23.84 7.79 40.96
C LEU A 131 25.18 7.04 40.93
N LYS A 132 25.42 6.16 41.91
CA LYS A 132 26.62 5.31 41.95
C LYS A 132 26.52 4.25 40.83
N PRO A 133 27.62 3.90 40.15
CA PRO A 133 27.60 2.80 39.19
C PRO A 133 27.40 1.48 39.93
N ILE A 134 26.41 0.70 39.50
CA ILE A 134 26.21 -0.69 39.91
C ILE A 134 27.32 -1.49 39.23
N GLY A 135 28.15 -2.16 40.04
CA GLY A 135 29.04 -3.22 39.61
C GLY A 135 28.33 -4.56 39.53
#